data_AF-A0A2P2IZA3-F1
#
_entry.id   AF-A0A2P2IZA3-F1
#
_cell.length_a   1.000
_cell.length_b   1.000
_cell.length_c   1.000
_cell.angle_alpha   90.00
_cell.angle_beta   90.00
_cell.angle_gamma   90.00
#
_symmetry.space_group_name_H-M   'P 1'
#
loop_
_entity.id
_entity.type
_entity.pdbx_description
1 polymer ?
#
loop_
_entity_poly.entity_id
_entity_poly.type
_entity_poly.pdbx_seq_one_letter_code
_entity_poly.pdbx_strand_id
1 'polypeptide(L)'
;MYATLASRDVDCCLIPESPFYLEGQGGLFEYVERGLKENGHMVIVIAEGAGQELLSQSMMSMVQQDASGNKRLQDVGLWLSQNIKDHFSKKKKTINLKYIDPTYMIRAVPSNASDNVYCTLLAQSAVHGAMAGYTGFTSGLVNGRQTYIPFYRITESQNKVIITDRMWARLLSSTNQPSFWCPKDVIEEKKDDIIKENVGAEPANQLLDNGNCGEEVLQNQEVSCK
;
A
#
# COMPACT_ATOMS: atom_id res chain seq x y z
N MET A 1 -5.47 -7.27 -3.58
CA MET A 1 -4.67 -7.08 -4.81
C MET A 1 -4.86 -8.22 -5.83
N TYR A 2 -4.35 -9.43 -5.60
CA TYR A 2 -4.43 -10.51 -6.62
C TYR A 2 -5.86 -10.87 -7.04
N ALA A 3 -6.79 -10.97 -6.07
CA ALA A 3 -8.20 -11.22 -6.35
C ALA A 3 -8.82 -10.13 -7.25
N THR A 4 -8.52 -8.86 -6.97
CA THR A 4 -8.95 -7.69 -7.76
C THR A 4 -8.44 -7.78 -9.21
N LEU A 5 -7.15 -8.06 -9.39
CA LEU A 5 -6.52 -8.19 -10.71
C LEU A 5 -7.07 -9.38 -11.51
N ALA A 6 -7.36 -10.49 -10.83
CA ALA A 6 -7.90 -11.69 -11.46
C ALA A 6 -9.37 -11.51 -11.86
N SER A 7 -10.18 -10.90 -11.00
CA SER A 7 -11.61 -10.71 -11.25
C SER A 7 -11.89 -9.64 -12.30
N ARG A 8 -11.12 -8.54 -12.32
CA ARG A 8 -11.33 -7.35 -13.19
C ARG A 8 -12.66 -6.62 -13.05
N ASP A 9 -13.62 -7.15 -12.30
CA ASP A 9 -14.92 -6.54 -12.03
C ASP A 9 -14.93 -5.66 -10.76
N VAL A 10 -13.76 -5.42 -10.17
CA VAL A 10 -13.63 -4.65 -8.92
C VAL A 10 -13.27 -3.21 -9.23
N ASP A 11 -14.07 -2.26 -8.78
CA ASP A 11 -13.84 -0.82 -8.98
C ASP A 11 -12.89 -0.21 -7.94
N CYS A 12 -12.88 -0.74 -6.71
CA CYS A 12 -12.04 -0.20 -5.65
C CYS A 12 -11.41 -1.32 -4.81
N CYS A 13 -10.10 -1.23 -4.57
CA CYS A 13 -9.35 -2.13 -3.69
C CYS A 13 -8.66 -1.32 -2.58
N LEU A 14 -9.07 -1.54 -1.34
CA LEU A 14 -8.50 -0.95 -0.14
C LEU A 14 -7.59 -1.95 0.57
N ILE A 15 -6.33 -1.57 0.81
CA ILE A 15 -5.29 -2.38 1.46
C ILE A 15 -4.69 -1.60 2.64
N PRO A 16 -4.14 -2.25 3.67
CA PRO A 16 -3.54 -1.56 4.81
C PRO A 16 -2.35 -0.67 4.45
N GLU A 17 -1.63 -0.99 3.37
CA GLU A 17 -0.47 -0.20 2.95
C GLU A 17 -0.86 1.14 2.32
N SER A 18 -2.04 1.25 1.70
CA SER A 18 -2.50 2.46 1.03
C SER A 18 -3.46 3.23 1.94
N PRO A 19 -3.04 4.35 2.54
CA PRO A 19 -3.93 5.17 3.34
C PRO A 19 -5.05 5.75 2.46
N PHE A 20 -6.21 5.95 3.07
CA PHE A 20 -7.36 6.59 2.45
C PHE A 20 -8.15 7.34 3.52
N TYR A 21 -9.03 8.23 3.08
CA TYR A 21 -9.96 8.94 3.94
C TYR A 21 -11.39 8.84 3.39
N LEU A 22 -12.37 8.99 4.28
CA LEU A 22 -13.77 8.78 3.97
C LEU A 22 -14.43 10.01 3.33
N GLU A 23 -14.39 11.14 4.05
CA GLU A 23 -15.07 12.39 3.70
C GLU A 23 -14.07 13.45 3.24
N GLY A 24 -14.40 14.18 2.17
CA GLY A 24 -13.57 15.26 1.62
C GLY A 24 -13.42 15.17 0.10
N GLN A 25 -12.80 16.20 -0.50
CA GLN A 25 -12.59 16.26 -1.93
C GLN A 25 -11.55 15.22 -2.36
N GLY A 26 -11.97 14.23 -3.15
CA GLY A 26 -11.15 13.08 -3.54
C GLY A 26 -11.24 11.90 -2.57
N GLY A 27 -12.15 11.97 -1.59
CA GLY A 27 -12.36 10.92 -0.60
C GLY A 27 -13.09 9.71 -1.17
N LEU A 28 -13.11 8.62 -0.39
CA LEU A 28 -13.75 7.38 -0.80
C LEU A 28 -15.24 7.58 -1.10
N PHE A 29 -15.98 8.37 -0.31
CA PHE A 29 -17.41 8.56 -0.55
C PHE A 29 -17.73 9.34 -1.83
N GLU A 30 -16.91 10.32 -2.18
CA GLU A 30 -17.06 11.04 -3.45
C GLU A 30 -16.78 10.13 -4.64
N TYR A 31 -15.74 9.29 -4.52
CA TYR A 31 -15.42 8.29 -5.54
C TYR A 31 -16.56 7.29 -5.74
N VAL A 32 -17.16 6.80 -4.64
CA VAL A 32 -18.32 5.89 -4.70
C VAL A 32 -19.53 6.56 -5.34
N GLU A 33 -19.79 7.82 -5.03
CA GLU A 33 -20.88 8.56 -5.67
C GLU A 33 -20.67 8.75 -7.17
N ARG A 34 -19.45 9.01 -7.60
CA ARG A 34 -19.11 9.13 -9.01
C ARG A 34 -19.28 7.80 -9.72
N GLY A 35 -18.71 6.72 -9.18
CA GLY A 35 -18.82 5.37 -9.76
C GLY A 35 -20.28 4.92 -9.91
N LEU A 36 -21.11 5.14 -8.88
CA LEU A 36 -22.53 4.80 -8.95
C LEU A 36 -23.31 5.64 -9.97
N LYS A 37 -22.93 6.91 -10.21
CA LYS A 37 -23.58 7.74 -11.25
C LYS A 37 -23.18 7.33 -12.66
N GLU A 38 -21.92 6.95 -12.85
CA GLU A 38 -21.36 6.62 -14.18
C GLU A 38 -21.71 5.19 -14.60
N ASN A 39 -21.55 4.21 -13.70
CA ASN A 39 -21.67 2.79 -14.01
C ASN A 39 -22.96 2.14 -13.48
N GLY A 40 -23.69 2.82 -12.59
CA GLY A 40 -24.91 2.30 -11.95
C GLY A 40 -24.68 1.23 -10.87
N HIS A 41 -23.45 0.74 -10.72
CA HIS A 41 -23.03 -0.24 -9.71
C HIS A 41 -21.56 0.02 -9.32
N MET A 42 -21.15 -0.54 -8.19
CA MET A 42 -19.77 -0.47 -7.74
C MET A 42 -19.42 -1.64 -6.82
N VAL A 43 -18.25 -2.23 -7.02
CA VAL A 43 -17.69 -3.31 -6.21
C VAL A 43 -16.44 -2.82 -5.48
N ILE A 44 -16.46 -2.92 -4.15
CA ILE A 44 -15.34 -2.52 -3.28
C ILE A 44 -14.81 -3.76 -2.58
N VAL A 45 -13.51 -4.01 -2.72
CA VAL A 45 -12.77 -5.06 -2.00
C VAL A 45 -11.91 -4.41 -0.94
N ILE A 46 -12.02 -4.89 0.30
CA ILE A 46 -11.38 -4.28 1.47
C ILE A 46 -10.60 -5.38 2.18
N ALA A 47 -9.32 -5.14 2.44
CA ALA A 47 -8.55 -5.97 3.34
C ALA A 47 -8.92 -5.69 4.80
N GLU A 48 -8.99 -6.73 5.64
CA GLU A 48 -9.34 -6.63 7.07
C GLU A 48 -8.51 -5.59 7.84
N GLY A 49 -7.24 -5.43 7.47
CA GLY A 49 -6.32 -4.45 8.08
C GLY A 49 -6.45 -3.03 7.54
N ALA A 50 -7.20 -2.78 6.47
CA ALA A 50 -7.31 -1.45 5.87
C ALA A 50 -8.13 -0.52 6.77
N GLY A 51 -7.72 0.73 6.94
CA GLY A 51 -8.53 1.75 7.65
C GLY A 51 -8.73 1.52 9.16
N GLN A 52 -7.97 0.61 9.79
CA GLN A 52 -8.02 0.38 11.24
C GLN A 52 -7.69 1.64 12.05
N GLU A 53 -6.85 2.52 11.52
CA GLU A 53 -6.53 3.82 12.13
C GLU A 53 -7.76 4.74 12.20
N LEU A 54 -8.51 4.88 11.11
CA LEU A 54 -9.74 5.67 11.05
C LEU A 54 -10.80 5.14 12.01
N LEU A 55 -10.90 3.83 12.10
CA LEU A 55 -11.87 3.15 12.94
C LEU A 55 -11.54 3.38 14.43
N SER A 56 -10.27 3.27 14.81
CA SER A 56 -9.79 3.56 16.17
C SER A 56 -9.96 5.02 16.60
N GLN A 57 -9.92 5.97 15.67
CA GLN A 57 -10.19 7.38 15.93
C GLN A 57 -11.69 7.65 16.14
N SER A 58 -12.55 6.95 15.37
CA SER A 58 -14.00 7.13 15.43
C SER A 58 -14.65 6.47 16.65
N MET A 59 -14.17 5.30 17.06
CA MET A 59 -14.58 4.62 18.28
C MET A 59 -13.47 4.72 19.31
N MET A 60 -13.67 5.55 20.35
CA MET A 60 -12.84 5.59 21.57
C MET A 60 -12.91 4.24 22.32
N SER A 61 -12.37 3.18 21.71
CA SER A 61 -12.59 1.80 22.13
C SER A 61 -11.28 1.14 22.52
N MET A 62 -11.32 0.52 23.69
CA MET A 62 -10.24 -0.22 24.32
C MET A 62 -9.65 -1.24 23.34
N VAL A 63 -8.32 -1.27 23.24
CA VAL A 63 -7.58 -2.32 22.52
C VAL A 63 -7.92 -3.66 23.16
N GLN A 64 -8.90 -4.37 22.59
CA GLN A 64 -9.17 -5.74 22.99
C GLN A 64 -8.04 -6.60 22.47
N GLN A 65 -7.38 -7.33 23.36
CA GLN A 65 -6.38 -8.32 23.00
C GLN A 65 -7.03 -9.70 23.04
N ASP A 66 -6.71 -10.52 22.05
CA ASP A 66 -7.10 -11.93 22.06
C ASP A 66 -6.28 -12.70 23.11
N ALA A 67 -6.69 -13.94 23.42
CA ALA A 67 -6.00 -14.81 24.38
C ALA A 67 -4.52 -15.09 24.01
N SER A 68 -4.14 -14.86 22.76
CA SER A 68 -2.76 -14.99 22.25
C SER A 68 -1.96 -13.68 22.28
N GLY A 69 -2.51 -12.59 22.83
CA GLY A 69 -1.85 -11.27 22.92
C GLY A 69 -1.90 -10.43 21.64
N ASN A 70 -2.59 -10.89 20.60
CA ASN A 70 -2.78 -10.14 19.36
C ASN A 70 -3.82 -9.03 19.55
N LYS A 71 -3.60 -7.86 18.95
CA LYS A 71 -4.62 -6.81 18.88
C LYS A 71 -5.80 -7.33 18.05
N ARG A 72 -6.98 -7.38 18.65
CA ARG A 72 -8.19 -7.79 17.94
C ARG A 72 -8.58 -6.69 16.96
N LEU A 73 -8.57 -7.03 15.68
CA LEU A 73 -9.03 -6.15 14.62
C LEU A 73 -10.55 -6.02 14.70
N GLN A 74 -11.05 -4.80 14.55
CA GLN A 74 -12.48 -4.56 14.45
C GLN A 74 -12.93 -4.77 13.00
N ASP A 75 -14.22 -5.11 12.82
CA ASP A 75 -14.78 -5.36 11.49
C ASP A 75 -14.93 -4.04 10.70
N VAL A 76 -13.88 -3.74 9.93
CA VAL A 76 -13.83 -2.58 9.02
C VAL A 76 -14.91 -2.67 7.95
N GLY A 77 -15.23 -3.89 7.49
CA GLY A 77 -16.22 -4.11 6.44
C GLY A 77 -17.60 -3.64 6.89
N LEU A 78 -18.02 -4.08 8.07
CA LEU A 78 -19.28 -3.65 8.67
C LEU A 78 -19.28 -2.14 8.98
N TRP A 79 -18.21 -1.63 9.58
CA TRP A 79 -18.07 -0.19 9.87
C TRP A 79 -18.17 0.68 8.61
N LEU A 80 -17.45 0.33 7.55
CA LEU A 80 -17.50 1.09 6.31
C LEU A 80 -18.88 1.01 5.67
N SER A 81 -19.52 -0.16 5.71
CA SER A 81 -20.86 -0.36 5.16
C SER A 81 -21.90 0.56 5.83
N GLN A 82 -21.78 0.78 7.15
CA GLN A 82 -22.65 1.68 7.90
C GLN A 82 -22.38 3.13 7.51
N ASN A 83 -21.11 3.55 7.49
CA ASN A 83 -20.75 4.92 7.14
C ASN A 83 -21.17 5.30 5.71
N ILE A 84 -21.05 4.36 4.75
CA ILE A 84 -21.55 4.58 3.39
C ILE A 84 -23.07 4.78 3.42
N LYS A 85 -23.83 3.91 4.09
CA LYS A 85 -25.29 4.06 4.22
C LYS A 85 -25.68 5.41 4.84
N ASP A 86 -24.97 5.84 5.87
CA ASP A 86 -25.24 7.11 6.55
C ASP A 86 -24.95 8.31 5.64
N HIS A 87 -23.84 8.28 4.89
CA HIS A 87 -23.49 9.33 3.94
C HIS A 87 -24.56 9.49 2.83
N PHE A 88 -25.04 8.39 2.26
CA PHE A 88 -26.11 8.42 1.24
C PHE A 88 -27.47 8.82 1.82
N SER A 89 -27.75 8.45 3.07
CA SER A 89 -28.97 8.87 3.79
C SER A 89 -29.00 10.38 4.01
N LYS A 90 -27.87 11.00 4.41
CA LYS A 90 -27.73 12.46 4.53
C LYS A 90 -28.02 13.18 3.21
N LYS A 91 -27.64 12.59 2.08
CA LYS A 91 -27.87 13.12 0.73
C LYS A 91 -29.22 12.70 0.11
N LYS A 92 -30.09 12.03 0.88
CA LYS A 92 -31.43 11.56 0.46
C LYS A 92 -31.41 10.67 -0.79
N LYS A 93 -30.36 9.85 -0.95
CA LYS A 93 -30.26 8.86 -2.02
C LYS A 93 -30.42 7.45 -1.46
N THR A 94 -31.27 6.66 -2.10
CA THR A 94 -31.46 5.25 -1.75
C THR A 94 -30.38 4.42 -2.47
N ILE A 95 -29.65 3.61 -1.71
CA ILE A 95 -28.65 2.68 -2.25
C ILE A 95 -28.94 1.25 -1.77
N ASN A 96 -28.67 0.25 -2.61
CA ASN A 96 -28.69 -1.15 -2.21
C ASN A 96 -27.25 -1.58 -1.90
N LEU A 97 -26.88 -1.58 -0.61
CA LEU A 97 -25.56 -2.03 -0.17
C LEU A 97 -25.64 -3.45 0.37
N LYS A 98 -24.89 -4.36 -0.26
CA LYS A 98 -24.70 -5.73 0.19
C LYS A 98 -23.28 -5.90 0.73
N TYR A 99 -23.18 -6.33 1.98
CA TYR A 99 -21.92 -6.70 2.60
C TYR A 99 -21.73 -8.22 2.48
N ILE A 100 -20.56 -8.65 2.04
CA ILE A 100 -20.20 -10.06 1.87
C ILE A 100 -18.88 -10.27 2.58
N ASP A 101 -18.88 -11.10 3.62
CA ASP A 101 -17.67 -11.57 4.29
C ASP A 101 -17.41 -13.05 3.93
N PRO A 102 -16.50 -13.31 2.98
CA PRO A 102 -16.17 -14.68 2.60
C PRO A 102 -15.08 -15.31 3.48
N THR A 103 -14.68 -14.73 4.61
CA THR A 103 -13.52 -15.19 5.42
C THR A 103 -13.57 -16.67 5.77
N TYR A 104 -14.71 -17.18 6.22
CA TYR A 104 -14.84 -18.61 6.50
C TYR A 104 -14.87 -19.46 5.23
N MET A 105 -15.49 -18.95 4.16
CA MET A 105 -15.57 -19.67 2.89
C MET A 105 -14.18 -19.85 2.29
N ILE A 106 -13.34 -18.81 2.27
CA ILE A 106 -11.99 -18.90 1.70
C ILE A 106 -11.07 -19.80 2.53
N ARG A 107 -11.27 -19.88 3.85
CA ARG A 107 -10.41 -20.67 4.77
C ARG A 107 -10.85 -22.13 4.92
N ALA A 108 -12.11 -22.45 4.63
CA ALA A 108 -12.67 -23.79 4.82
C ALA A 108 -12.76 -24.61 3.52
N VAL A 109 -12.47 -24.00 2.37
CA VAL A 109 -12.47 -24.69 1.07
C VAL A 109 -11.24 -25.62 0.96
N PRO A 110 -11.39 -26.83 0.37
CA PRO A 110 -10.26 -27.72 0.13
C PRO A 110 -9.21 -27.08 -0.78
N SER A 111 -7.94 -27.42 -0.53
CA SER A 111 -6.80 -26.95 -1.30
C SER A 111 -6.89 -27.34 -2.77
N ASN A 112 -6.47 -26.43 -3.64
CA ASN A 112 -6.34 -26.69 -5.08
C ASN A 112 -5.15 -27.63 -5.37
N ALA A 113 -5.02 -28.10 -6.61
CA ALA A 113 -3.94 -29.02 -6.99
C ALA A 113 -2.54 -28.43 -6.79
N SER A 114 -2.34 -27.14 -7.08
CA SER A 114 -1.06 -26.46 -6.86
C SER A 114 -0.68 -26.37 -5.38
N ASP A 115 -1.65 -26.06 -4.51
CA ASP A 115 -1.47 -25.97 -3.07
C ASP A 115 -1.20 -27.36 -2.49
N ASN A 116 -1.86 -28.41 -2.98
CA ASN A 116 -1.59 -29.79 -2.58
C ASN A 116 -0.15 -30.20 -2.87
N VAL A 117 0.34 -29.90 -4.08
CA VAL A 117 1.75 -30.15 -4.44
C VAL A 117 2.69 -29.33 -3.55
N TYR A 118 2.39 -28.04 -3.36
CA TYR A 118 3.22 -27.16 -2.56
C TYR A 118 3.30 -27.58 -1.08
N CYS A 119 2.17 -27.90 -0.45
CA CYS A 119 2.10 -28.42 0.92
C CYS A 119 2.87 -29.74 1.06
N THR A 120 2.80 -30.62 0.06
CA THR A 120 3.57 -31.88 0.05
C THR A 120 5.06 -31.62 0.02
N LEU A 121 5.53 -30.72 -0.87
CA LEU A 121 6.94 -30.35 -0.97
C LEU A 121 7.46 -29.67 0.30
N LEU A 122 6.66 -28.78 0.91
CA LEU A 122 6.97 -28.15 2.19
C LEU A 122 7.13 -29.18 3.30
N ALA A 123 6.19 -30.12 3.41
CA ALA A 123 6.21 -31.17 4.43
C ALA A 123 7.43 -32.08 4.30
N GLN A 124 7.70 -32.58 3.09
CA GLN A 124 8.86 -33.43 2.82
C GLN A 124 10.18 -32.71 3.11
N SER A 125 10.28 -31.43 2.73
CA SER A 125 11.47 -30.63 2.99
C SER A 125 11.68 -30.36 4.48
N ALA A 126 10.62 -30.10 5.23
CA ALA A 126 10.69 -29.96 6.68
C ALA A 126 11.19 -31.26 7.34
N VAL A 127 10.68 -32.42 6.91
CA VAL A 127 11.13 -33.75 7.39
C VAL A 127 12.60 -33.98 7.06
N HIS A 128 13.02 -33.74 5.82
CA HIS A 128 14.43 -33.90 5.43
C HIS A 128 15.36 -32.99 6.23
N GLY A 129 14.99 -31.73 6.45
CA GLY A 129 15.77 -30.80 7.26
C GLY A 129 15.86 -31.24 8.72
N ALA A 130 14.77 -31.74 9.30
CA ALA A 130 14.76 -32.28 10.66
C ALA A 130 15.62 -33.55 10.78
N MET A 131 15.54 -34.46 9.80
CA MET A 131 16.36 -35.69 9.76
C MET A 131 17.85 -35.40 9.54
N ALA A 132 18.20 -34.29 8.88
CA ALA A 132 19.56 -33.80 8.77
C ALA A 132 20.10 -33.16 10.06
N GLY A 133 19.25 -33.02 11.10
CA GLY A 133 19.61 -32.43 12.38
C GLY A 133 19.47 -30.90 12.44
N TYR A 134 18.84 -30.27 11.45
CA TYR A 134 18.55 -28.84 11.51
C TYR A 134 17.38 -28.55 12.47
N THR A 135 17.46 -27.43 13.17
CA THR A 135 16.42 -26.94 14.09
C THR A 135 16.28 -25.43 13.97
N GLY A 136 15.14 -24.89 14.41
CA GLY A 136 14.87 -23.45 14.38
C GLY A 136 14.72 -22.85 12.96
N PHE A 137 14.26 -23.65 12.00
CA PHE A 137 14.06 -23.25 10.61
C PHE A 137 12.62 -23.49 10.15
N THR A 138 12.19 -22.76 9.13
CA THR A 138 11.02 -23.09 8.31
C THR A 138 11.47 -23.51 6.91
N SER A 139 10.67 -24.32 6.22
CA SER A 139 10.85 -24.56 4.79
C SER A 139 9.99 -23.58 3.99
N GLY A 140 10.52 -23.03 2.90
CA GLY A 140 9.78 -22.12 2.03
C GLY A 140 10.41 -21.98 0.65
N LEU A 141 9.62 -21.46 -0.29
CA LEU A 141 10.07 -21.18 -1.64
C LEU A 141 10.71 -19.79 -1.72
N VAL A 142 11.97 -19.71 -2.15
CA VAL A 142 12.67 -18.45 -2.43
C VAL A 142 13.19 -18.51 -3.86
N ASN A 143 12.75 -17.58 -4.71
CA ASN A 143 13.10 -17.52 -6.13
C ASN A 143 12.92 -18.87 -6.86
N GLY A 144 11.82 -19.57 -6.58
CA GLY A 144 11.49 -20.86 -7.22
C GLY A 144 12.29 -22.06 -6.70
N ARG A 145 13.10 -21.90 -5.64
CA ARG A 145 13.85 -22.99 -5.01
C ARG A 145 13.37 -23.22 -3.58
N GLN A 146 13.33 -24.48 -3.18
CA GLN A 146 13.00 -24.85 -1.81
C GLN A 146 14.20 -24.58 -0.91
N THR A 147 13.98 -23.80 0.15
CA THR A 147 15.05 -23.33 1.03
C THR A 147 14.67 -23.49 2.49
N TYR A 148 15.68 -23.55 3.36
CA TYR A 148 15.52 -23.50 4.80
C TYR A 148 15.82 -22.08 5.29
N ILE A 149 14.87 -21.48 5.98
CA ILE A 149 14.96 -20.10 6.44
C ILE A 149 14.93 -20.11 7.98
N PRO A 150 15.94 -19.56 8.66
CA PRO A 150 15.96 -19.50 10.12
C PRO A 150 14.85 -18.61 10.69
N PHE A 151 14.28 -18.99 11.85
CA PHE A 151 13.18 -18.24 12.47
C PHE A 151 13.50 -16.77 12.75
N TYR A 152 14.69 -16.47 13.25
CA TYR A 152 15.08 -15.09 13.59
C TYR A 152 15.04 -14.15 12.38
N ARG A 153 15.25 -14.66 11.16
CA ARG A 153 15.13 -13.86 9.92
C ARG A 153 13.68 -13.64 9.50
N ILE A 154 12.81 -14.60 9.75
CA ILE A 154 11.39 -14.53 9.37
C ILE A 154 10.64 -13.58 10.29
N THR A 155 10.99 -13.56 11.56
CA THR A 155 10.35 -12.67 12.55
C THR A 155 10.83 -11.22 12.43
N GLU A 156 11.97 -10.98 11.78
CA GLU A 156 12.57 -9.64 11.62
C GLU A 156 11.74 -8.73 10.71
N SER A 157 11.16 -9.29 9.64
CA SER A 157 10.47 -8.50 8.62
C SER A 157 9.17 -9.17 8.17
N GLN A 158 8.18 -8.34 7.85
CA GLN A 158 6.92 -8.80 7.26
C GLN A 158 6.88 -8.37 5.80
N ASN A 159 6.38 -9.25 4.94
CA ASN A 159 6.16 -8.91 3.54
C ASN A 159 4.93 -7.99 3.44
N LYS A 160 5.13 -6.80 2.88
CA LYS A 160 4.09 -5.80 2.63
C LYS A 160 3.96 -5.56 1.14
N VAL A 161 2.77 -5.17 0.71
CA VAL A 161 2.57 -4.77 -0.68
C VAL A 161 3.33 -3.46 -0.93
N ILE A 162 4.24 -3.48 -1.89
CA ILE A 162 4.95 -2.28 -2.32
C ILE A 162 4.04 -1.50 -3.29
N ILE A 163 3.55 -0.34 -2.86
CA ILE A 163 2.61 0.49 -3.61
C ILE A 163 3.26 1.05 -4.89
N THR A 164 4.57 1.24 -4.89
CA THR A 164 5.33 1.69 -6.08
C THR A 164 5.60 0.57 -7.09
N ASP A 165 5.23 -0.68 -6.79
CA ASP A 165 5.51 -1.80 -7.66
C ASP A 165 4.58 -1.85 -8.89
N ARG A 166 5.07 -2.48 -9.94
CA ARG A 166 4.37 -2.73 -11.20
C ARG A 166 3.04 -3.45 -10.99
N MET A 167 2.96 -4.37 -10.02
CA MET A 167 1.71 -5.08 -9.74
C MET A 167 0.62 -4.16 -9.23
N TRP A 168 0.97 -3.22 -8.35
CA TRP A 168 0.02 -2.22 -7.86
C TRP A 168 -0.38 -1.24 -8.96
N ALA A 169 0.58 -0.78 -9.77
CA ALA A 169 0.29 0.09 -10.91
C ALA A 169 -0.68 -0.57 -11.92
N ARG A 170 -0.55 -1.88 -12.16
CA ARG A 170 -1.51 -2.65 -12.98
C ARG A 170 -2.90 -2.69 -12.36
N LEU A 171 -2.99 -2.81 -11.03
CA LEU A 171 -4.28 -2.78 -10.34
C LEU A 171 -4.93 -1.42 -10.52
N LEU A 172 -4.22 -0.33 -10.24
CA LEU A 172 -4.73 1.03 -10.40
C LEU A 172 -5.19 1.31 -11.84
N SER A 173 -4.43 0.82 -12.83
CA SER A 173 -4.80 0.95 -14.24
C SER A 173 -6.03 0.12 -14.61
N SER A 174 -6.23 -1.03 -13.96
CA SER A 174 -7.39 -1.89 -14.20
C SER A 174 -8.66 -1.34 -13.55
N THR A 175 -8.56 -0.77 -12.36
CA THR A 175 -9.73 -0.27 -11.60
C THR A 175 -10.03 1.20 -11.88
N ASN A 176 -9.09 1.95 -12.48
CA ASN A 176 -9.15 3.41 -12.63
C ASN A 176 -9.40 4.14 -11.30
N GLN A 177 -9.04 3.52 -10.17
CA GLN A 177 -9.23 4.13 -8.86
C GLN A 177 -8.20 5.26 -8.65
N PRO A 178 -8.60 6.41 -8.09
CA PRO A 178 -7.66 7.44 -7.70
C PRO A 178 -6.83 6.97 -6.51
N SER A 179 -5.69 7.60 -6.34
CA SER A 179 -4.97 7.53 -5.07
C SER A 179 -5.69 8.42 -4.06
N PHE A 180 -6.22 7.85 -2.97
CA PHE A 180 -7.01 8.55 -1.93
C PHE A 180 -6.17 9.41 -0.98
N TRP A 181 -5.24 10.19 -1.52
CA TRP A 181 -4.36 11.06 -0.74
C TRP A 181 -5.11 12.33 -0.35
N CYS A 182 -5.06 12.73 0.92
CA CYS A 182 -5.65 13.99 1.32
C CYS A 182 -4.83 15.13 0.67
N PRO A 183 -5.46 16.17 0.10
CA PRO A 183 -4.73 17.32 -0.44
C PRO A 183 -3.79 18.00 0.57
N LYS A 184 -4.05 17.86 1.88
CA LYS A 184 -3.17 18.36 2.95
C LYS A 184 -1.89 17.55 3.06
N ASP A 185 -1.98 16.23 2.98
CA ASP A 185 -0.84 15.31 3.08
C ASP A 185 0.08 15.43 1.86
N VAL A 186 -0.47 15.70 0.67
CA VAL A 186 0.31 15.97 -0.55
C VAL A 186 1.10 17.29 -0.44
N ILE A 187 0.60 18.26 0.32
CA ILE A 187 1.31 19.53 0.56
C ILE A 187 2.39 19.35 1.63
N GLU A 188 2.15 18.51 2.64
CA GLU A 188 3.14 18.18 3.67
C GLU A 188 4.29 17.33 3.11
N GLU A 189 4.01 16.29 2.31
CA GLU A 189 5.08 15.53 1.64
C GLU A 189 5.88 16.38 0.66
N LYS A 190 5.24 17.25 -0.13
CA LYS A 190 5.97 18.20 -0.99
C LYS A 190 6.86 19.13 -0.19
N LYS A 191 6.43 19.56 1.00
CA LYS A 191 7.28 20.37 1.89
C LYS A 191 8.43 19.55 2.46
N ASP A 192 8.18 18.31 2.86
CA ASP A 192 9.21 17.41 3.40
C ASP A 192 10.25 17.00 2.34
N ASP A 193 9.83 16.81 1.09
CA ASP A 193 10.72 16.56 -0.05
C ASP A 193 11.55 17.80 -0.39
N ILE A 194 10.95 19.00 -0.37
CA ILE A 194 11.68 20.27 -0.51
C ILE A 194 12.67 20.46 0.65
N ILE A 195 12.32 20.08 1.88
CA ILE A 195 13.23 20.18 3.04
C ILE A 195 14.36 19.16 2.91
N LYS A 196 14.10 17.93 2.47
CA LYS A 196 15.14 16.91 2.22
C LYS A 196 16.10 17.31 1.10
N GLU A 197 15.62 17.93 0.02
CA GLU A 197 16.47 18.50 -1.03
C GLU A 197 17.35 19.64 -0.50
N ASN A 198 16.82 20.50 0.39
CA ASN A 198 17.57 21.60 0.98
C ASN A 198 18.56 21.17 2.07
N VAL A 199 18.31 20.07 2.78
CA VAL A 199 19.22 19.51 3.80
C VAL A 199 20.31 18.62 3.18
N GLY A 200 20.10 18.11 1.96
CA GLY A 200 21.09 17.34 1.20
C GLY A 200 22.16 18.17 0.48
N ALA A 201 22.07 19.50 0.51
CA ALA A 201 23.05 20.40 -0.09
C ALA A 201 23.94 21.03 1.00
N GLU A 202 25.03 20.34 1.37
CA GLU A 202 26.14 21.02 2.06
C GLU A 202 26.79 22.06 1.10
N PRO A 203 27.20 23.23 1.59
CA PRO A 203 27.65 24.33 0.74
C PRO A 203 28.99 23.98 0.09
N ALA A 204 29.05 24.08 -1.24
CA ALA A 204 30.30 23.97 -1.99
C ALA A 204 31.31 25.00 -1.46
N ASN A 205 32.41 24.49 -0.91
CA ASN A 205 33.58 25.27 -0.48
C ASN A 205 33.97 26.27 -1.58
N GLN A 206 34.00 27.56 -1.21
CA GLN A 206 34.63 28.61 -1.99
C GLN A 206 36.14 28.36 -2.00
N LEU A 207 36.65 27.89 -3.14
CA LEU A 207 38.08 27.94 -3.44
C LEU A 207 38.46 29.41 -3.66
N LEU A 208 39.28 29.92 -2.75
CA LEU A 208 40.00 31.18 -2.89
C LEU A 208 41.05 31.03 -3.98
N ASP A 209 40.83 31.67 -5.14
CA ASP A 209 41.89 31.89 -6.11
C ASP A 209 42.39 33.34 -5.96
N ASN A 210 43.47 33.48 -5.19
CA ASN A 210 44.20 34.74 -5.02
C ASN A 210 45.16 34.91 -6.21
N GLY A 211 44.81 35.78 -7.15
CA GLY A 211 45.67 36.17 -8.27
C GLY A 211 45.42 37.62 -8.66
N ASN A 212 46.01 38.55 -7.89
CA ASN A 212 46.08 39.97 -8.19
C ASN A 212 46.98 40.23 -9.41
N CYS A 213 46.52 41.04 -10.37
CA CYS A 213 47.28 42.16 -10.97
C CYS A 213 46.47 42.76 -12.13
N GLY A 214 46.09 44.03 -11.99
CA GLY A 214 45.46 44.83 -13.01
C GLY A 214 46.44 45.53 -13.95
N GLU A 215 45.82 46.14 -14.95
CA GLU A 215 46.27 47.21 -15.87
C GLU A 215 47.33 46.88 -16.93
N GLU A 216 46.90 46.88 -18.20
CA GLU A 216 47.34 47.80 -19.27
C GLU A 216 46.52 47.49 -20.56
N VAL A 217 45.63 48.37 -21.03
CA VAL A 217 45.83 49.46 -22.01
C VAL A 217 45.83 49.01 -23.49
N LEU A 218 44.84 49.54 -24.24
CA LEU A 218 44.75 49.77 -25.71
C LEU A 218 44.93 48.52 -26.62
N GLN A 219 44.11 48.22 -27.64
CA GLN A 219 43.74 49.07 -28.77
C GLN A 219 42.84 48.27 -29.75
N ASN A 220 42.09 49.02 -30.55
CA ASN A 220 41.19 48.62 -31.63
C ASN A 220 41.67 47.49 -32.55
N GLN A 221 40.74 46.62 -32.99
CA GLN A 221 40.45 46.38 -34.42
C GLN A 221 39.20 45.49 -34.61
N GLU A 222 38.10 46.15 -34.92
CA GLU A 222 37.23 45.90 -36.08
C GLU A 222 37.39 44.59 -36.90
N VAL A 223 36.22 44.00 -37.23
CA VAL A 223 35.84 43.37 -38.52
C VAL A 223 35.60 41.84 -38.57
N SER A 224 34.30 41.54 -38.79
CA SER A 224 33.70 40.55 -39.70
C SER A 224 33.81 39.04 -39.47
N CYS A 225 32.61 38.47 -39.29
CA CYS A 225 32.07 37.24 -39.91
C CYS A 225 33.00 36.43 -40.81
N LYS A 226 33.06 35.12 -40.54
CA LYS A 226 32.49 34.07 -41.40
C LYS A 226 31.87 32.98 -40.54
#